data_AF-A0A9E2DT09-F1
#
_entry.id   AF-A0A9E2DT09-F1
#
_cell.length_a   1.000
_cell.length_b   1.000
_cell.length_c   1.000
_cell.angle_alpha   90.00
_cell.angle_beta   90.00
_cell.angle_gamma   90.00
#
_symmetry.space_group_name_H-M   'P 1'
#
loop_
_entity.id
_entity.type
_entity.pdbx_description
1 polymer ?
#
loop_
_entity_poly.entity_id
_entity_poly.type
_entity_poly.pdbx_seq_one_letter_code
_entity_poly.pdbx_strand_id
1 'polypeptide(L)' 'MSAWIADLTVKKQKAGRLAYLNARLIDPASGRDEIGGLLTQGETIADLGPHIIGDGLA' A
#
# COMPACT_ATOMS: atom_id res chain seq x y z
N MET A 1 15.61 12.43 -40.23
CA MET A 1 15.48 12.46 -38.75
C MET A 1 14.05 12.13 -38.37
N SER A 2 13.83 11.07 -37.60
CA SER A 2 12.69 10.91 -36.68
C SER A 2 12.91 9.64 -35.85
N ALA A 3 13.49 9.78 -34.68
CA ALA A 3 13.56 8.74 -33.66
C ALA A 3 13.08 9.37 -32.35
N TRP A 4 11.76 9.38 -32.11
CA TRP A 4 11.15 9.75 -30.84
C TRP A 4 9.87 8.96 -30.63
N ILE A 5 10.02 7.65 -30.49
CA ILE A 5 9.14 6.88 -29.60
C ILE A 5 10.14 6.13 -28.71
N ALA A 6 10.56 6.80 -27.65
CA ALA A 6 11.33 6.15 -26.61
C ALA A 6 10.44 5.03 -26.04
N ASP A 7 11.03 3.84 -25.96
CA ASP A 7 10.49 2.67 -25.27
C ASP A 7 9.77 3.07 -23.97
N LEU A 8 8.44 3.10 -24.02
CA LEU A 8 7.58 3.22 -22.84
C LEU A 8 7.40 1.83 -22.22
N THR A 9 8.51 1.11 -21.98
CA THR A 9 8.44 -0.07 -21.13
C THR A 9 8.21 0.41 -19.71
N VAL A 10 6.95 0.40 -19.29
CA VAL A 10 6.58 0.57 -17.89
C VAL A 10 7.16 -0.62 -17.14
N LYS A 11 8.31 -0.42 -16.48
CA LYS A 11 8.85 -1.41 -15.56
C LYS A 11 7.81 -1.62 -14.46
N LYS A 12 7.20 -2.81 -14.42
CA LYS A 12 6.39 -3.26 -13.29
C LYS A 12 7.30 -3.33 -12.07
N GLN A 13 7.26 -2.30 -11.22
CA GLN A 13 7.87 -2.33 -9.90
C GLN A 13 7.26 -3.52 -9.14
N LYS A 14 8.11 -4.40 -8.59
CA LYS A 14 7.61 -5.40 -7.64
C LYS A 14 7.04 -4.63 -6.46
N ALA A 15 5.77 -4.87 -6.14
CA ALA A 15 5.16 -4.30 -4.95
C ALA A 15 5.98 -4.82 -3.74
N GLY A 16 6.74 -3.93 -3.12
CA GLY A 16 7.57 -4.21 -1.96
C GLY A 16 6.74 -4.17 -0.68
N ARG A 17 7.38 -3.85 0.45
CA ARG A 17 6.66 -3.51 1.68
C ARG A 17 6.14 -2.08 1.56
N LEU A 18 4.84 -1.87 1.80
CA LEU A 18 4.20 -0.55 1.72
C LEU A 18 3.26 -0.34 2.89
N ALA A 19 3.32 0.85 3.49
CA ALA A 19 2.41 1.24 4.56
C ALA A 19 1.48 2.36 4.10
N TYR A 20 0.19 2.18 4.32
CA TYR A 20 -0.82 3.22 4.22
C TYR A 20 -1.13 3.70 5.64
N LEU A 21 -0.84 4.96 5.91
CA LEU A 21 -1.04 5.59 7.21
C LEU A 21 -2.29 6.45 7.22
N ASN A 22 -2.88 6.64 8.40
CA ASN A 22 -4.11 7.41 8.58
C ASN A 22 -5.26 6.90 7.69
N ALA A 23 -5.29 5.59 7.45
CA ALA A 23 -6.31 4.93 6.67
C ALA A 23 -7.58 4.71 7.50
N ARG A 24 -8.75 4.76 6.86
CA ARG A 24 -10.01 4.27 7.43
C ARG A 24 -10.20 2.80 7.04
N LEU A 25 -10.14 1.91 8.02
CA LEU A 25 -10.27 0.47 7.84
C LEU A 25 -11.73 0.08 7.99
N ILE A 26 -12.32 -0.41 6.91
CA ILE A 26 -13.71 -0.87 6.86
C ILE A 26 -13.72 -2.36 6.53
N ASP A 27 -14.26 -3.19 7.42
CA ASP A 27 -14.46 -4.64 7.19
C ASP A 27 -15.95 -5.00 7.37
N PRO A 28 -16.69 -5.24 6.28
CA PRO A 28 -18.10 -5.59 6.33
C PRO A 28 -18.39 -6.92 7.04
N ALA A 29 -17.45 -7.87 7.07
CA ALA A 29 -17.68 -9.17 7.67
C ALA A 29 -17.69 -9.10 9.20
N SER A 30 -16.80 -8.29 9.78
CA SER A 30 -16.75 -8.05 11.23
C SER A 30 -17.51 -6.80 11.68
N GLY A 31 -17.93 -5.94 10.75
CA GLY A 31 -18.52 -4.63 11.05
C GLY A 31 -17.48 -3.60 11.51
N ARG A 32 -16.19 -3.78 11.20
CA ARG A 32 -15.13 -2.83 11.56
C ARG A 32 -15.29 -1.52 10.80
N ASP A 33 -15.14 -0.42 11.52
CA ASP A 33 -14.98 0.94 10.97
C ASP A 33 -14.10 1.74 11.94
N GLU A 34 -12.81 1.88 11.63
CA GLU A 34 -11.85 2.57 12.49
C GLU A 34 -10.75 3.28 11.70
N ILE A 35 -10.06 4.23 12.34
CA ILE A 35 -8.85 4.86 11.81
C ILE A 35 -7.61 4.06 12.24
N GLY A 36 -6.65 3.89 11.34
CA GLY A 36 -5.39 3.21 11.61
C GLY A 36 -4.46 3.19 10.40
N GLY A 37 -3.80 2.06 10.17
CA GLY A 37 -2.98 1.84 9.00
C GLY A 37 -3.10 0.43 8.43
N LEU A 38 -2.56 0.27 7.22
CA LEU A 38 -2.50 -0.99 6.48
C LEU A 38 -1.08 -1.22 5.99
N LEU A 39 -0.53 -2.38 6.29
CA LEU A 39 0.82 -2.78 5.87
C LEU A 39 0.72 -3.95 4.89
N THR A 40 1.23 -3.75 3.67
CA THR A 40 1.25 -4.78 2.63
C THR A 40 2.66 -5.28 2.37
N GLN A 41 2.76 -6.54 1.95
CA GLN A 41 3.96 -7.12 1.35
C GLN A 41 3.58 -7.67 -0.01
N GLY A 42 3.89 -6.91 -1.06
CA GLY A 42 3.34 -7.18 -2.37
C GLY A 42 1.82 -7.10 -2.37
N GLU A 43 1.18 -8.21 -2.73
CA GLU A 43 -0.28 -8.32 -2.86
C GLU A 43 -0.95 -8.86 -1.57
N THR A 44 -0.17 -9.10 -0.52
CA THR A 44 -0.66 -9.65 0.75
C THR A 44 -0.78 -8.56 1.82
N ILE A 45 -1.93 -8.54 2.52
CA ILE A 45 -2.08 -7.77 3.75
C ILE A 45 -1.28 -8.48 4.84
N ALA A 46 -0.25 -7.81 5.34
CA ALA A 46 0.65 -8.38 6.32
C ALA A 46 0.34 -7.93 7.75
N ASP A 47 -0.24 -6.74 7.93
CA ASP A 47 -0.80 -6.26 9.20
C ASP A 47 -1.80 -5.11 8.94
N LEU A 48 -2.74 -4.90 9.85
CA LEU A 48 -3.68 -3.77 9.82
C LEU A 48 -4.16 -3.42 11.23
N GLY A 49 -4.43 -2.14 11.48
CA GLY A 49 -5.08 -1.71 12.71
C GLY A 49 -4.67 -0.32 13.19
N PRO A 50 -5.21 0.12 14.34
CA PRO A 50 -4.96 1.44 14.90
C PRO A 50 -3.51 1.62 15.42
N HIS A 51 -2.77 0.53 15.62
CA HIS A 51 -1.37 0.56 16.05
C HIS A 51 -0.39 0.90 14.93
N ILE A 52 -0.83 0.86 13.66
CA ILE A 52 0.01 1.20 12.51
C ILE A 52 -0.01 2.72 12.33
N ILE A 53 0.82 3.39 13.12
CA ILE A 53 1.05 4.83 13.11
C ILE A 53 2.48 5.12 12.62
N GLY A 54 2.70 6.26 11.98
CA GLY A 54 3.92 6.55 11.20
C GLY A 54 5.26 6.50 11.93
N ASP A 55 5.27 6.39 13.27
CA ASP A 55 6.44 6.54 14.11
C ASP A 55 7.27 5.26 14.31
N GLY A 56 7.03 4.20 13.52
CA GLY A 56 7.71 2.91 13.66
C GLY A 56 8.00 2.14 12.37
N LEU A 57 7.84 2.77 11.20
CA LEU A 57 8.14 2.15 9.90
C LEU A 57 9.62 2.36 9.55
N ALA A 58 10.50 1.54 10.13
CA ALA A 58 11.92 1.46 9.78
C ALA A 58 12.17 0.50 8.60
#